data_AF-A0A533UE01-F1
#
_entry.id   AF-A0A533UE01-F1
#
_cell.length_a   1.000
_cell.length_b   1.000
_cell.length_c   1.000
_cell.angle_alpha   90.00
_cell.angle_beta   90.00
_cell.angle_gamma   90.00
#
_symmetry.space_group_name_H-M   'P 1'
#
loop_
_entity.id
_entity.type
_entity.pdbx_description
1 polymer ?
#
loop_
_entity_poly.entity_id
_entity_poly.type
_entity_poly.pdbx_seq_one_letter_code
_entity_poly.pdbx_strand_id
1 'polypeptide(L)' 'MIYRILKKKRRCPKCGSIKFDRIALGIWHCSKCNYKVAAGTYDVNFEKTKSKY' A
#
# COMPACT_ATOMS: atom_id res chain seq x y z
N MET A 1 3.66 -15.17 -9.70
CA MET A 1 3.07 -15.61 -8.41
C MET A 1 2.82 -14.40 -7.50
N ILE A 2 1.62 -13.80 -7.56
CA ILE A 2 1.27 -12.48 -6.98
C ILE A 2 1.42 -12.41 -5.43
N TYR A 3 1.34 -13.56 -4.78
CA TYR A 3 1.43 -13.73 -3.33
C TYR A 3 2.71 -13.16 -2.71
N ARG A 4 3.86 -13.32 -3.40
CA ARG A 4 5.17 -12.83 -2.91
C ARG A 4 5.24 -11.30 -2.89
N ILE A 5 4.52 -10.62 -3.80
CA ILE A 5 4.48 -9.16 -3.91
C ILE A 5 3.64 -8.55 -2.79
N LEU A 6 2.56 -9.23 -2.40
CA LEU A 6 1.69 -8.82 -1.31
C LEU A 6 2.40 -8.96 0.06
N LYS A 7 3.12 -10.07 0.28
CA LYS A 7 3.89 -10.31 1.51
C LYS A 7 5.21 -9.53 1.62
N LYS A 8 5.58 -8.74 0.60
CA LYS A 8 6.78 -7.92 0.67
C LYS A 8 6.60 -6.85 1.74
N LYS A 9 7.49 -6.86 2.74
CA LYS A 9 7.56 -5.83 3.78
C LYS A 9 7.84 -4.47 3.12
N ARG A 10 6.99 -3.47 3.37
CA ARG A 10 7.13 -2.10 2.85
C ARG A 10 7.38 -1.13 4.00
N ARG A 11 8.12 -0.06 3.72
CA ARG A 11 8.30 1.04 4.67
C ARG A 11 7.14 2.01 4.53
N CYS A 12 6.61 2.45 5.66
CA CYS A 12 5.59 3.48 5.72
C CYS A 12 6.21 4.84 5.31
N PRO A 13 5.60 5.59 4.39
CA PRO A 13 6.12 6.89 3.96
C PRO A 13 6.06 7.97 5.05
N LYS A 14 5.18 7.82 6.06
CA LYS A 14 5.00 8.81 7.12
C LYS A 14 5.99 8.64 8.29
N CYS A 15 6.28 7.41 8.68
CA CYS A 15 7.05 7.13 9.90
C CYS A 15 8.27 6.21 9.68
N GLY A 16 8.51 5.76 8.45
CA GLY A 16 9.60 4.84 8.11
C GLY A 16 9.45 3.40 8.63
N SER A 17 8.36 3.08 9.35
CA SER A 17 8.15 1.75 9.92
C SER A 17 7.94 0.68 8.85
N ILE A 18 8.45 -0.52 9.09
CA ILE A 18 8.35 -1.68 8.18
C ILE A 18 6.96 -2.35 8.28
N LYS A 19 6.12 -1.94 9.24
CA LYS A 19 4.75 -2.43 9.45
C LYS A 19 3.76 -1.69 8.54
N PHE A 20 3.94 -1.81 7.22
CA PHE A 20 3.05 -1.23 6.22
C PHE A 20 2.46 -2.34 5.36
N ASP A 21 1.23 -2.70 5.70
CA ASP A 21 0.54 -3.88 5.19
C ASP A 21 -0.76 -3.47 4.49
N ARG A 22 -1.22 -4.33 3.58
CA ARG A 22 -2.46 -4.11 2.82
C ARG A 22 -3.64 -4.63 3.62
N ILE A 23 -4.62 -3.76 3.85
CA ILE A 23 -5.86 -4.12 4.56
C ILE A 23 -7.01 -4.44 3.61
N ALA A 24 -7.06 -3.82 2.43
CA ALA A 24 -8.07 -4.11 1.42
C ALA A 24 -7.51 -3.90 0.00
N LEU A 25 -8.29 -4.26 -1.02
CA LEU A 25 -7.95 -3.99 -2.42
C LEU A 25 -7.68 -2.49 -2.61
N GLY A 26 -6.42 -2.15 -2.87
CA GLY A 26 -5.97 -0.78 -3.04
C GLY A 26 -5.87 0.04 -1.75
N ILE A 27 -6.08 -0.52 -0.56
CA ILE A 27 -5.97 0.21 0.71
C ILE A 27 -4.81 -0.35 1.54
N TRP A 28 -3.88 0.54 1.87
CA TRP A 28 -2.68 0.25 2.65
C TRP A 28 -2.72 0.96 3.98
N HIS A 29 -2.26 0.29 5.03
CA HIS A 29 -2.31 0.78 6.41
C HIS A 29 -0.99 0.57 7.14
N CYS A 30 -0.57 1.58 7.89
CA CYS A 30 0.50 1.45 8.87
C CYS A 30 -0.06 1.30 10.27
N SER A 31 0.15 0.15 10.90
CA SER A 31 -0.30 -0.10 12.28
C SER A 31 0.44 0.72 13.34
N LYS A 32 1.58 1.36 13.01
CA LYS A 32 2.36 2.16 13.97
C LYS A 32 1.85 3.60 14.09
N CYS A 33 1.55 4.23 12.95
CA CYS A 33 1.14 5.64 12.91
C CYS A 33 -0.30 5.84 12.42
N ASN A 34 -1.06 4.75 12.32
CA ASN A 34 -2.44 4.71 11.82
C ASN A 34 -2.65 5.34 10.43
N TYR A 35 -1.58 5.40 9.62
CA TYR A 35 -1.61 6.02 8.30
C TYR A 35 -2.30 5.09 7.29
N LYS A 36 -3.37 5.57 6.65
CA LYS A 36 -4.11 4.86 5.62
C LYS A 36 -3.97 5.58 4.29
N VAL A 37 -3.73 4.84 3.21
CA VAL A 37 -3.60 5.42 1.86
C VAL A 37 -4.20 4.48 0.81
N ALA A 38 -4.80 5.08 -0.21
CA ALA A 38 -5.23 4.37 -1.40
C ALA A 38 -4.06 4.30 -2.40
N ALA A 39 -3.68 3.10 -2.82
CA ALA A 39 -2.69 2.86 -3.87
C ALA A 39 -3.17 1.72 -4.77
N GLY A 40 -2.39 1.36 -5.80
CA GLY A 40 -2.78 0.27 -6.70
C GLY A 40 -2.97 -1.07 -5.97
N THR A 41 -3.90 -1.87 -6.50
CA THR A 41 -4.37 -3.12 -5.89
C THR A 41 -3.29 -4.19 -5.76
N TYR A 42 -2.34 -4.20 -6.69
CA TYR A 42 -1.22 -5.17 -6.75
C TYR A 42 0.13 -4.52 -7.07
N ASP A 43 0.09 -3.32 -7.66
CA ASP A 43 1.26 -2.52 -8.00
C ASP A 43 1.19 -1.20 -7.24
N VAL A 44 2.30 -0.80 -6.62
CA VAL A 44 2.38 0.49 -5.91
C VAL A 44 2.56 1.65 -6.89
N ASN A 45 2.41 1.39 -8.19
CA ASN A 45 2.61 2.37 -9.23
C ASN A 45 1.35 3.25 -9.37
N PHE A 46 1.48 4.51 -8.94
CA PHE A 46 0.40 5.49 -8.83
C PHE A 46 -0.08 6.03 -10.19
N GLU A 47 0.49 5.59 -11.30
CA GLU A 47 0.28 6.16 -12.64
C GLU A 47 -1.12 5.93 -13.22
N LYS A 48 -1.93 5.00 -12.68
CA LYS A 48 -3.22 4.61 -13.27
C LYS A 48 -4.47 5.16 -12.59
N THR A 49 -4.34 6.01 -11.57
CA THR A 49 -5.50 6.60 -10.85
C THR A 49 -5.74 8.07 -11.24
N LYS A 50 -5.55 8.41 -12.52
CA LYS A 50 -5.97 9.71 -13.11
C LYS A 50 -7.03 9.57 -14.20
N SER A 51 -7.72 8.42 -14.28
CA SER A 51 -8.76 8.20 -15.28
C SER A 51 -9.95 7.49 -14.67
N LYS A 52 -10.84 8.26 -14.04
CA LYS A 52 -12.24 8.40 -14.46
C LYS A 52 -13.06 9.03 -13.33
N TYR A 53 -13.70 10.14 -13.70
CA TYR A 53 -14.58 11.05 -12.95
C TYR A 53 -13.86 12.12 -12.14
#